data_AF-A0A2K3LGM6-F1
#
_entry.id   AF-A0A2K3LGM6-F1
#
_cell.length_a   1.000
_cell.length_b   1.000
_cell.length_c   1.000
_cell.angle_alpha   90.00
_cell.angle_beta   90.00
_cell.angle_gamma   90.00
#
_symmetry.space_group_name_H-M   'P 1'
#
loop_
_entity.id
_entity.type
_entity.pdbx_description
1 polymer ?
#
loop_
_entity_poly.entity_id
_entity_poly.type
_entity_poly.pdbx_seq_one_letter_code
_entity_poly.pdbx_strand_id
1 'polypeptide(L)'
;GDITLVPDVSVELVVNSIEDSKKPVVAAVQGLALGGGLELAMGCHARVSAPKAQLGLPELTLGIIPGFGGTQRLPRLVGTAKAVEMMLTSKPISSEEGKKLGLIDAIVSPEELLKVSRLWALDIAERRKPWVRSLHITEKLGSDAREVLATARQHVKKTASHLPQQQACIDVIEHGIIHGGYSGVLREAEVFKKLVLSETAKGLIHVFFAQRTISKIPGVTDIGLKPRNVRKAAVIGGGLMGSGIATALILGNIRVILKEVNSEYLQKGIKTIEGDISSHLMSLK
;
A
#
# COMPACT_ATOMS: atom_id res chain seq x y z
N GLY A 1 -20.10 -4.31 -13.77
CA GLY A 1 -19.57 -5.39 -14.61
C GLY A 1 -20.25 -6.67 -14.18
N ASP A 2 -20.61 -7.52 -15.14
CA ASP A 2 -21.22 -8.82 -14.87
C ASP A 2 -20.16 -9.81 -14.35
N ILE A 3 -20.33 -10.28 -13.11
CA ILE A 3 -19.43 -11.22 -12.42
C ILE A 3 -19.52 -12.63 -13.02
N THR A 4 -20.60 -12.98 -13.71
CA THR A 4 -20.75 -14.29 -14.37
C THR A 4 -19.78 -14.49 -15.53
N LEU A 5 -19.13 -13.41 -15.99
CA LEU A 5 -18.11 -13.41 -17.04
C LEU A 5 -16.68 -13.52 -16.49
N VAL A 6 -16.48 -13.61 -15.17
CA VAL A 6 -15.15 -13.83 -14.60
C VAL A 6 -14.78 -15.30 -14.85
N PRO A 7 -13.75 -15.61 -15.67
CA PRO A 7 -13.39 -16.98 -15.96
C PRO A 7 -13.02 -17.74 -14.67
N ASP A 8 -13.30 -19.05 -14.63
CA ASP A 8 -12.95 -19.95 -13.52
C ASP A 8 -11.45 -20.00 -13.19
N VAL A 9 -10.59 -19.38 -14.01
CA VAL A 9 -9.19 -19.14 -13.70
C VAL A 9 -9.07 -17.88 -12.84
N SER A 10 -9.32 -18.03 -11.54
CA SER A 10 -9.02 -16.98 -10.54
C SER A 10 -7.52 -16.70 -10.53
N VAL A 11 -7.11 -15.43 -10.42
CA VAL A 11 -5.69 -15.04 -10.26
C VAL A 11 -5.05 -15.69 -9.03
N GLU A 12 -5.85 -16.05 -8.03
CA GLU A 12 -5.46 -16.93 -6.92
C GLU A 12 -4.81 -18.25 -7.40
N LEU A 13 -5.39 -18.88 -8.42
CA LEU A 13 -4.87 -20.11 -9.04
C LEU A 13 -3.49 -19.84 -9.67
N VAL A 14 -3.29 -18.65 -10.26
CA VAL A 14 -2.03 -18.26 -10.89
C VAL A 14 -0.94 -18.10 -9.84
N VAL A 15 -1.22 -17.40 -8.74
CA VAL A 15 -0.21 -17.16 -7.68
C VAL A 15 0.19 -18.47 -7.00
N ASN A 16 -0.78 -19.35 -6.71
CA ASN A 16 -0.50 -20.68 -6.15
C ASN A 16 0.28 -21.55 -7.16
N SER A 17 -0.08 -21.51 -8.45
CA SER A 17 0.65 -22.24 -9.50
C SER A 17 2.09 -21.76 -9.67
N ILE A 18 2.35 -20.46 -9.48
CA ILE A 18 3.71 -19.91 -9.48
C ILE A 18 4.51 -20.44 -8.30
N GLU A 19 3.92 -20.44 -7.10
CA GLU A 19 4.58 -20.89 -5.87
C GLU A 19 4.84 -22.40 -5.84
N ASP A 20 3.96 -23.21 -6.44
CA ASP A 20 4.12 -24.66 -6.58
C ASP A 20 4.82 -25.07 -7.89
N SER A 21 5.28 -24.10 -8.67
CA SER A 21 5.99 -24.35 -9.92
C SER A 21 7.22 -25.23 -9.71
N LYS A 22 7.45 -26.17 -10.62
CA LYS A 22 8.68 -27.00 -10.66
C LYS A 22 9.91 -26.25 -11.20
N LYS A 23 9.78 -24.95 -11.47
CA LYS A 23 10.87 -24.07 -11.89
C LYS A 23 10.90 -22.83 -10.99
N PRO A 24 12.08 -22.34 -10.56
CA PRO A 24 12.17 -21.13 -9.78
C PRO A 24 11.62 -19.92 -10.53
N VAL A 25 11.02 -19.00 -9.78
CA VAL A 25 10.39 -17.78 -10.27
C VAL A 25 10.82 -16.65 -9.37
N VAL A 26 11.36 -15.59 -9.96
CA VAL A 26 11.88 -14.42 -9.23
C VAL A 26 11.18 -13.17 -9.74
N ALA A 27 10.57 -12.41 -8.83
CA ALA A 27 9.99 -11.12 -9.14
C ALA A 27 11.08 -10.05 -9.24
N ALA A 28 11.10 -9.29 -10.34
CA ALA A 28 11.93 -8.12 -10.51
C ALA A 28 11.05 -6.88 -10.40
N VAL A 29 11.18 -6.12 -9.30
CA VAL A 29 10.25 -5.05 -8.94
C VAL A 29 10.87 -3.68 -9.19
N GLN A 30 10.21 -2.84 -9.97
CA GLN A 30 10.59 -1.44 -10.19
C GLN A 30 9.36 -0.55 -10.12
N GLY A 31 9.47 0.57 -9.40
CA GLY A 31 8.37 1.52 -9.25
C GLY A 31 7.35 1.04 -8.22
N LEU A 32 6.24 0.45 -8.66
CA LEU A 32 5.10 0.12 -7.80
C LEU A 32 4.78 -1.38 -7.87
N ALA A 33 4.68 -2.04 -6.72
CA ALA A 33 3.99 -3.31 -6.57
C ALA A 33 2.88 -3.12 -5.53
N LEU A 34 1.68 -2.79 -6.02
CA LEU A 34 0.52 -2.49 -5.18
C LEU A 34 -0.60 -3.49 -5.44
N GLY A 35 -1.29 -3.86 -4.38
CA GLY A 35 -2.39 -4.83 -4.39
C GLY A 35 -1.98 -6.15 -5.05
N GLY A 36 -2.75 -6.59 -6.05
CA GLY A 36 -2.43 -7.80 -6.81
C GLY A 36 -1.03 -7.85 -7.42
N GLY A 37 -0.39 -6.70 -7.70
CA GLY A 37 1.01 -6.67 -8.12
C GLY A 37 1.99 -7.12 -7.02
N LEU A 38 1.73 -6.75 -5.76
CA LEU A 38 2.49 -7.26 -4.62
C LEU A 38 2.15 -8.72 -4.32
N GLU A 39 0.88 -9.10 -4.41
CA GLU A 39 0.45 -10.50 -4.18
C GLU A 39 1.13 -11.46 -5.16
N LEU A 40 1.20 -11.09 -6.44
CA LEU A 40 1.94 -11.83 -7.46
C LEU A 40 3.44 -11.94 -7.11
N ALA A 41 4.05 -10.85 -6.68
CA ALA A 41 5.46 -10.84 -6.28
C ALA A 41 5.71 -11.73 -5.04
N MET A 42 4.77 -11.77 -4.08
CA MET A 42 4.86 -12.62 -2.90
C MET A 42 4.69 -14.11 -3.21
N GLY A 43 3.97 -14.46 -4.28
CA GLY A 43 3.89 -15.84 -4.79
C GLY A 43 5.17 -16.33 -5.48
N CYS A 44 6.06 -15.43 -5.88
CA CYS A 44 7.37 -15.81 -6.41
C CYS A 44 8.29 -16.36 -5.30
N HIS A 45 9.29 -17.13 -5.70
CA HIS A 45 10.25 -17.76 -4.78
C HIS A 45 11.29 -16.77 -4.23
N ALA A 46 11.52 -15.66 -4.94
CA ALA A 46 12.30 -14.52 -4.47
C ALA A 46 11.85 -13.22 -5.13
N ARG A 47 12.22 -12.09 -4.53
CA ARG A 47 11.91 -10.71 -4.96
C ARG A 47 13.17 -9.86 -4.93
N VAL A 48 13.57 -9.34 -6.08
CA VAL A 48 14.65 -8.36 -6.23
C VAL A 48 14.00 -7.03 -6.63
N SER A 49 14.40 -5.92 -6.01
CA SER A 49 13.79 -4.61 -6.24
C SER A 49 14.81 -3.55 -6.65
N ALA A 50 14.37 -2.58 -7.46
CA ALA A 50 15.02 -1.28 -7.56
C ALA A 50 14.80 -0.47 -6.26
N PRO A 51 15.65 0.53 -5.95
CA PRO A 51 15.49 1.37 -4.77
C PRO A 51 14.21 2.20 -4.84
N LYS A 52 13.68 2.60 -3.69
CA LYS A 52 12.46 3.42 -3.54
C LYS A 52 11.20 2.84 -4.20
N ALA A 53 11.17 1.54 -4.53
CA ALA A 53 9.93 0.92 -4.97
C ALA A 53 8.89 0.93 -3.84
N GLN A 54 7.61 1.10 -4.17
CA GLN A 54 6.53 1.08 -3.19
C GLN A 54 5.80 -0.26 -3.21
N LEU A 55 5.67 -0.86 -2.02
CA LEU A 55 5.10 -2.18 -1.79
C LEU A 55 3.92 -2.06 -0.83
N GLY A 56 2.70 -2.40 -1.25
CA GLY A 56 1.54 -2.28 -0.36
C GLY A 56 0.29 -3.00 -0.84
N LEU A 57 -0.67 -3.16 0.08
CA LEU A 57 -1.98 -3.76 -0.16
C LEU A 57 -3.08 -2.72 0.16
N PRO A 58 -3.47 -1.87 -0.81
CA PRO A 58 -4.40 -0.76 -0.60
C PRO A 58 -5.89 -1.16 -0.68
N GLU A 59 -6.21 -2.45 -0.80
CA GLU A 59 -7.55 -2.99 -1.08
C GLU A 59 -8.63 -2.49 -0.11
N LEU A 60 -8.29 -2.28 1.16
CA LEU A 60 -9.25 -1.89 2.18
C LEU A 60 -9.81 -0.47 1.94
N THR A 61 -9.09 0.38 1.19
CA THR A 61 -9.60 1.69 0.72
C THR A 61 -10.71 1.57 -0.32
N LEU A 62 -10.83 0.41 -0.97
CA LEU A 62 -11.86 0.11 -1.98
C LEU A 62 -13.00 -0.73 -1.41
N GLY A 63 -13.04 -0.97 -0.10
CA GLY A 63 -14.09 -1.76 0.54
C GLY A 63 -13.94 -3.27 0.38
N ILE A 64 -12.76 -3.73 -0.04
CA ILE A 64 -12.44 -5.15 -0.25
C ILE A 64 -11.19 -5.54 0.55
N ILE A 65 -10.81 -6.81 0.50
CA ILE A 65 -9.56 -7.32 1.09
C ILE A 65 -8.61 -7.76 -0.03
N PRO A 66 -7.31 -7.99 0.24
CA PRO A 66 -6.46 -8.72 -0.70
C PRO A 66 -7.11 -10.06 -1.08
N GLY A 67 -6.97 -10.47 -2.35
CA GLY A 67 -7.74 -11.58 -2.92
C GLY A 67 -6.91 -12.63 -3.64
N PHE A 68 -5.59 -12.46 -3.72
CA PHE A 68 -4.65 -13.36 -4.40
C PHE A 68 -3.60 -13.94 -3.43
N GLY A 69 -4.00 -14.13 -2.18
CA GLY A 69 -3.25 -14.68 -1.05
C GLY A 69 -2.45 -13.64 -0.26
N GLY A 70 -2.71 -12.35 -0.45
CA GLY A 70 -2.04 -11.26 0.26
C GLY A 70 -2.25 -11.31 1.78
N THR A 71 -3.46 -11.66 2.23
CA THR A 71 -3.75 -11.84 3.67
C THR A 71 -2.97 -12.99 4.30
N GLN A 72 -2.42 -13.89 3.49
CA GLN A 72 -1.74 -15.10 3.94
C GLN A 72 -0.23 -15.00 3.80
N ARG A 73 0.27 -14.54 2.64
CA ARG A 73 1.71 -14.42 2.36
C ARG A 73 2.35 -13.24 3.06
N LEU A 74 1.65 -12.10 3.19
CA LEU A 74 2.25 -10.92 3.81
C LEU A 74 2.60 -11.15 5.29
N PRO A 75 1.71 -11.67 6.17
CA PRO A 75 2.07 -12.01 7.56
C PRO A 75 3.23 -12.98 7.67
N ARG A 76 3.37 -13.89 6.70
CA ARG A 76 4.44 -14.89 6.66
C ARG A 76 5.77 -14.32 6.17
N LEU A 77 5.76 -13.21 5.44
CA LEU A 77 6.98 -12.57 4.93
C LEU A 77 7.48 -11.45 5.85
N VAL A 78 6.59 -10.63 6.42
CA VAL A 78 6.96 -9.45 7.24
C VAL A 78 6.57 -9.55 8.71
N GLY A 79 5.90 -10.63 9.10
CA GLY A 79 5.33 -10.82 10.44
C GLY A 79 3.93 -10.24 10.61
N THR A 80 3.18 -10.81 11.55
CA THR A 80 1.74 -10.51 11.73
C THR A 80 1.48 -9.05 12.03
N ALA A 81 2.24 -8.45 12.97
CA ALA A 81 2.06 -7.05 13.36
C ALA A 81 2.21 -6.09 12.17
N LYS A 82 3.30 -6.23 11.40
CA LYS A 82 3.57 -5.36 10.27
C LYS A 82 2.60 -5.59 9.10
N ALA A 83 2.22 -6.84 8.84
CA ALA A 83 1.25 -7.15 7.80
C ALA A 83 -0.14 -6.55 8.10
N VAL A 84 -0.60 -6.65 9.34
CA VAL A 84 -1.86 -6.03 9.80
C VAL A 84 -1.78 -4.51 9.69
N GLU A 85 -0.67 -3.89 10.11
CA GLU A 85 -0.45 -2.44 9.94
C GLU A 85 -0.57 -2.02 8.46
N MET A 86 0.15 -2.70 7.56
CA MET A 86 0.16 -2.38 6.13
C MET A 86 -1.24 -2.49 5.50
N MET A 87 -1.99 -3.56 5.82
CA MET A 87 -3.32 -3.78 5.25
C MET A 87 -4.36 -2.79 5.83
N LEU A 88 -4.45 -2.66 7.15
CA LEU A 88 -5.46 -1.81 7.79
C LEU A 88 -5.24 -0.31 7.50
N THR A 89 -3.98 0.13 7.43
CA THR A 89 -3.66 1.52 7.05
C THR A 89 -3.68 1.73 5.54
N SER A 90 -3.58 0.66 4.74
CA SER A 90 -3.44 0.71 3.29
C SER A 90 -2.26 1.56 2.81
N LYS A 91 -1.24 1.72 3.66
CA LYS A 91 -0.03 2.51 3.35
C LYS A 91 1.06 1.59 2.80
N PRO A 92 1.69 1.95 1.67
CA PRO A 92 2.82 1.20 1.16
C PRO A 92 4.08 1.45 1.98
N ILE A 93 4.99 0.48 1.97
CA ILE A 93 6.35 0.61 2.47
C ILE A 93 7.35 0.75 1.31
N SER A 94 8.54 1.27 1.61
CA SER A 94 9.64 1.32 0.64
C SER A 94 10.29 -0.05 0.43
N SER A 95 10.98 -0.25 -0.69
CA SER A 95 11.82 -1.43 -0.91
C SER A 95 12.87 -1.66 0.18
N GLU A 96 13.41 -0.58 0.74
CA GLU A 96 14.44 -0.56 1.77
C GLU A 96 13.90 -1.09 3.10
N GLU A 97 12.71 -0.64 3.49
CA GLU A 97 11.98 -1.21 4.63
C GLU A 97 11.57 -2.65 4.35
N GLY A 98 11.08 -2.93 3.14
CA GLY A 98 10.74 -4.27 2.68
C GLY A 98 11.91 -5.25 2.77
N LYS A 99 13.14 -4.80 2.49
CA LYS A 99 14.34 -5.63 2.64
C LYS A 99 14.65 -5.93 4.10
N LYS A 100 14.52 -4.95 5.00
CA LYS A 100 14.72 -5.14 6.44
C LYS A 100 13.73 -6.16 7.03
N LEU A 101 12.49 -6.14 6.56
CA LEU A 101 11.43 -7.05 7.01
C LEU A 101 11.49 -8.44 6.35
N GLY A 102 12.22 -8.55 5.23
CA GLY A 102 12.32 -9.77 4.42
C GLY A 102 11.17 -9.97 3.43
N LEU A 103 10.46 -8.89 3.06
CA LEU A 103 9.58 -8.85 1.89
C LEU A 103 10.38 -8.80 0.58
N ILE A 104 11.53 -8.12 0.58
CA ILE A 104 12.46 -8.03 -0.56
C ILE A 104 13.76 -8.74 -0.20
N ASP A 105 14.22 -9.62 -1.07
CA ASP A 105 15.45 -10.41 -0.85
C ASP A 105 16.71 -9.61 -1.21
N ALA A 106 16.64 -8.76 -2.24
CA ALA A 106 17.74 -7.89 -2.64
C ALA A 106 17.28 -6.58 -3.26
N ILE A 107 18.11 -5.54 -3.09
CA ILE A 107 17.94 -4.24 -3.75
C ILE A 107 19.17 -3.99 -4.61
N VAL A 108 18.95 -3.66 -5.89
CA VAL A 108 19.99 -3.39 -6.88
C VAL A 108 19.60 -2.19 -7.74
N SER A 109 20.52 -1.62 -8.52
CA SER A 109 20.17 -0.50 -9.39
C SER A 109 19.16 -0.93 -10.48
N PRO A 110 18.35 0.01 -11.02
CA PRO A 110 17.41 -0.31 -12.09
C PRO A 110 18.06 -0.99 -13.31
N GLU A 111 19.31 -0.63 -13.63
CA GLU A 111 20.06 -1.17 -14.77
C GLU A 111 20.46 -2.63 -14.57
N GLU A 112 20.73 -3.03 -13.32
CA GLU A 112 21.15 -4.40 -12.98
C GLU A 112 19.97 -5.33 -12.64
N LEU A 113 18.77 -4.78 -12.43
CA LEU A 113 17.60 -5.47 -11.90
C LEU A 113 17.32 -6.81 -12.59
N LEU A 114 17.13 -6.80 -13.91
CA LEU A 114 16.82 -8.02 -14.66
C LEU A 114 17.98 -9.03 -14.67
N LYS A 115 19.22 -8.55 -14.74
CA LYS A 115 20.42 -9.40 -14.72
C LYS A 115 20.50 -10.15 -13.40
N VAL A 116 20.37 -9.45 -12.29
CA VAL A 116 20.45 -10.03 -10.94
C VAL A 116 19.27 -10.96 -10.67
N SER A 117 18.04 -10.60 -11.05
CA SER A 117 16.88 -11.48 -10.89
C SER A 117 17.03 -12.81 -11.65
N ARG A 118 17.55 -12.78 -12.88
CA ARG A 118 17.81 -14.00 -13.67
C ARG A 118 18.87 -14.88 -13.03
N LEU A 119 19.97 -14.29 -12.57
CA LEU A 119 21.02 -15.02 -11.84
C LEU A 119 20.46 -15.63 -10.56
N TRP A 120 19.63 -14.90 -9.81
CA TRP A 120 18.97 -15.40 -8.61
C TRP A 120 18.10 -16.63 -8.90
N ALA A 121 17.37 -16.65 -10.02
CA ALA A 121 16.57 -17.80 -10.41
C ALA A 121 17.44 -19.04 -10.72
N LEU A 122 18.58 -18.85 -11.40
CA LEU A 122 19.56 -19.91 -11.64
C LEU A 122 20.19 -20.40 -10.33
N ASP A 123 20.52 -19.49 -9.42
CA ASP A 123 21.07 -19.84 -8.11
C ASP A 123 20.09 -20.71 -7.30
N ILE A 124 18.78 -20.46 -7.37
CA ILE A 124 17.76 -21.33 -6.76
C ILE A 124 17.74 -22.69 -7.45
N ALA A 125 17.74 -22.73 -8.79
CA ALA A 125 17.70 -23.97 -9.57
C ALA A 125 18.92 -24.88 -9.27
N GLU A 126 20.08 -24.28 -9.08
CA GLU A 126 21.35 -24.93 -8.74
C GLU A 126 21.54 -25.14 -7.23
N ARG A 127 20.53 -24.83 -6.41
CA ARG A 127 20.54 -24.98 -4.94
C ARG A 127 21.61 -24.15 -4.23
N ARG A 128 22.11 -23.08 -4.87
CA ARG A 128 22.99 -22.05 -4.28
C ARG A 128 22.20 -21.05 -3.43
N LYS A 129 20.88 -20.97 -3.62
CA LYS A 129 19.94 -20.20 -2.80
C LYS A 129 18.71 -21.05 -2.43
N PRO A 130 18.02 -20.75 -1.31
CA PRO A 130 16.87 -21.52 -0.87
C PRO A 130 15.68 -21.37 -1.83
N TRP A 131 14.94 -22.46 -2.03
CA TRP A 131 13.67 -22.47 -2.76
C TRP A 131 12.53 -22.26 -1.77
N VAL A 132 12.19 -20.99 -1.54
CA VAL A 132 11.22 -20.60 -0.50
C VAL A 132 9.81 -20.55 -1.09
N ARG A 133 8.85 -21.12 -0.34
CA ARG A 133 7.41 -20.97 -0.60
C ARG A 133 6.80 -20.16 0.54
N SER A 134 6.45 -18.90 0.25
CA SER A 134 5.94 -17.91 1.20
C SER A 134 4.77 -18.42 2.05
N LEU A 135 3.83 -19.18 1.50
CA LEU A 135 2.69 -19.73 2.25
C LEU A 135 3.08 -20.75 3.34
N HIS A 136 4.24 -21.38 3.19
CA HIS A 136 4.71 -22.43 4.10
C HIS A 136 5.56 -21.88 5.26
N ILE A 137 5.98 -20.61 5.18
CA ILE A 137 6.71 -19.92 6.23
C ILE A 137 5.78 -19.75 7.44
N THR A 138 6.24 -20.12 8.63
CA THR A 138 5.46 -20.00 9.88
C THR A 138 6.24 -19.29 10.98
N GLU A 139 7.57 -19.33 10.93
CA GLU A 139 8.48 -18.76 11.92
C GLU A 139 8.31 -17.25 12.10
N LYS A 140 7.89 -16.54 11.05
CA LYS A 140 7.67 -15.09 11.09
C LYS A 140 6.31 -14.66 11.64
N LEU A 141 5.35 -15.59 11.79
CA LEU A 141 4.00 -15.22 12.26
C LEU A 141 4.03 -14.64 13.68
N GLY A 142 5.03 -15.00 14.50
CA GLY A 142 5.17 -14.50 15.87
C GLY A 142 4.27 -15.25 16.84
N SER A 143 4.76 -15.47 18.07
CA SER A 143 3.98 -16.10 19.14
C SER A 143 2.84 -15.21 19.66
N ASP A 144 2.97 -13.90 19.44
CA ASP A 144 2.04 -12.84 19.84
C ASP A 144 0.94 -12.57 18.80
N ALA A 145 0.89 -13.33 17.69
CA ALA A 145 -0.07 -13.11 16.60
C ALA A 145 -1.52 -12.94 17.09
N ARG A 146 -1.95 -13.74 18.07
CA ARG A 146 -3.30 -13.66 18.65
C ARG A 146 -3.56 -12.32 19.36
N GLU A 147 -2.57 -11.81 20.09
CA GLU A 147 -2.66 -10.55 20.82
C GLU A 147 -2.66 -9.35 19.87
N VAL A 148 -1.81 -9.41 18.83
CA VAL A 148 -1.77 -8.44 17.73
C VAL A 148 -3.14 -8.34 17.05
N LEU A 149 -3.73 -9.49 16.66
CA LEU A 149 -5.03 -9.52 16.00
C LEU A 149 -6.16 -9.05 16.94
N ALA A 150 -6.13 -9.41 18.22
CA ALA A 150 -7.10 -8.93 19.21
C ALA A 150 -7.03 -7.40 19.37
N THR A 151 -5.83 -6.84 19.44
CA THR A 151 -5.62 -5.39 19.51
C THR A 151 -6.12 -4.69 18.25
N ALA A 152 -5.82 -5.25 17.08
CA ALA A 152 -6.31 -4.75 15.80
C ALA A 152 -7.84 -4.74 15.72
N ARG A 153 -8.52 -5.81 16.19
CA ARG A 153 -9.99 -5.88 16.27
C ARG A 153 -10.57 -4.79 17.16
N GLN A 154 -9.97 -4.56 18.33
CA GLN A 154 -10.41 -3.50 19.24
C GLN A 154 -10.26 -2.11 18.60
N HIS A 155 -9.16 -1.88 17.87
CA HIS A 155 -8.96 -0.63 17.14
C HIS A 155 -10.02 -0.44 16.05
N VAL A 156 -10.19 -1.43 15.17
CA VAL A 156 -11.20 -1.39 14.09
C VAL A 156 -12.61 -1.17 14.63
N LYS A 157 -12.98 -1.83 15.73
CA LYS A 157 -14.29 -1.63 16.37
C LYS A 157 -14.52 -0.20 16.83
N LYS A 158 -13.45 0.54 17.18
CA LYS A 158 -13.53 1.94 17.63
C LYS A 158 -13.51 2.93 16.45
N THR A 159 -12.68 2.68 15.44
CA THR A 159 -12.40 3.67 14.38
C THR A 159 -13.16 3.41 13.08
N ALA A 160 -13.54 2.17 12.81
CA ALA A 160 -14.01 1.74 11.49
C ALA A 160 -15.10 0.65 11.57
N SER A 161 -15.93 0.67 12.62
CA SER A 161 -17.00 -0.33 12.84
C SER A 161 -18.02 -0.42 11.70
N HIS A 162 -18.16 0.64 10.90
CA HIS A 162 -19.04 0.71 9.73
C HIS A 162 -18.40 0.17 8.44
N LEU A 163 -17.12 -0.23 8.48
CA LEU A 163 -16.36 -0.74 7.33
C LEU A 163 -16.16 -2.26 7.47
N PRO A 164 -17.04 -3.11 6.89
CA PRO A 164 -17.02 -4.55 7.11
C PRO A 164 -15.71 -5.21 6.66
N GLN A 165 -15.05 -4.68 5.63
CA GLN A 165 -13.81 -5.23 5.09
C GLN A 165 -12.63 -5.18 6.08
N GLN A 166 -12.64 -4.22 7.01
CA GLN A 166 -11.56 -4.06 8.01
C GLN A 166 -11.54 -5.25 8.97
N GLN A 167 -12.70 -5.59 9.54
CA GLN A 167 -12.84 -6.76 10.42
C GLN A 167 -12.63 -8.07 9.64
N ALA A 168 -13.22 -8.16 8.45
CA ALA A 168 -13.10 -9.35 7.60
C ALA A 168 -11.64 -9.67 7.25
N CYS A 169 -10.80 -8.65 6.99
CA CYS A 169 -9.38 -8.83 6.74
C CYS A 169 -8.69 -9.51 7.93
N ILE A 170 -8.97 -9.06 9.15
CA ILE A 170 -8.38 -9.64 10.37
C ILE A 170 -8.82 -11.09 10.56
N ASP A 171 -10.10 -11.37 10.33
CA ASP A 171 -10.66 -12.72 10.49
C ASP A 171 -10.07 -13.72 9.48
N VAL A 172 -9.81 -13.28 8.24
CA VAL A 172 -9.18 -14.09 7.20
C VAL A 172 -7.70 -14.36 7.51
N ILE A 173 -6.97 -13.36 8.04
CA ILE A 173 -5.59 -13.55 8.51
C ILE A 173 -5.57 -14.58 9.65
N GLU A 174 -6.42 -14.42 10.66
CA GLU A 174 -6.50 -15.34 11.80
C GLU A 174 -6.81 -16.77 11.34
N HIS A 175 -7.76 -16.91 10.40
CA HIS A 175 -8.14 -18.21 9.87
C HIS A 175 -6.95 -18.98 9.28
N GLY A 176 -6.10 -18.33 8.48
CA GLY A 176 -4.93 -18.98 7.88
C GLY A 176 -3.73 -19.13 8.81
N ILE A 177 -3.70 -18.41 9.94
CA ILE A 177 -2.77 -18.70 11.04
C ILE A 177 -3.18 -19.98 11.75
N ILE A 178 -4.48 -20.16 12.04
CA ILE A 178 -5.00 -21.32 12.78
C ILE A 178 -5.05 -22.59 11.91
N HIS A 179 -5.54 -22.48 10.67
CA HIS A 179 -5.85 -23.63 9.81
C HIS A 179 -4.83 -23.84 8.67
N GLY A 180 -3.77 -23.03 8.64
CA GLY A 180 -2.71 -23.07 7.63
C GLY A 180 -2.97 -22.16 6.42
N GLY A 181 -1.89 -21.82 5.71
CA GLY A 181 -1.90 -20.79 4.66
C GLY A 181 -2.86 -21.09 3.51
N TYR A 182 -2.90 -22.33 3.02
CA TYR A 182 -3.79 -22.73 1.94
C TYR A 182 -5.28 -22.62 2.32
N SER A 183 -5.63 -23.05 3.54
CA SER A 183 -6.97 -22.88 4.10
C SER A 183 -7.34 -21.39 4.24
N GLY A 184 -6.36 -20.57 4.64
CA GLY A 184 -6.48 -19.11 4.63
C GLY A 184 -6.76 -18.52 3.26
N VAL A 185 -6.07 -18.97 2.20
CA VAL A 185 -6.26 -18.49 0.82
C VAL A 185 -7.67 -18.81 0.31
N LEU A 186 -8.17 -20.03 0.56
CA LEU A 186 -9.55 -20.39 0.21
C LEU A 186 -10.58 -19.52 0.94
N ARG A 187 -10.32 -19.24 2.23
CA ARG A 187 -11.19 -18.37 3.03
C ARG A 187 -11.13 -16.92 2.56
N GLU A 188 -9.96 -16.43 2.16
CA GLU A 188 -9.75 -15.12 1.57
C GLU A 188 -10.61 -14.95 0.32
N ALA A 189 -10.55 -15.91 -0.61
CA ALA A 189 -11.33 -15.88 -1.85
C ALA A 189 -12.84 -15.85 -1.61
N GLU A 190 -13.34 -16.64 -0.64
CA GLU A 190 -14.75 -16.64 -0.24
C GLU A 190 -15.19 -15.27 0.28
N VAL A 191 -14.40 -14.68 1.17
CA VAL A 191 -14.70 -13.39 1.80
C VAL A 191 -14.59 -12.25 0.78
N PHE A 192 -13.58 -12.27 -0.09
CA PHE A 192 -13.41 -11.32 -1.18
C PHE A 192 -14.65 -11.26 -2.09
N LYS A 193 -15.14 -12.43 -2.53
CA LYS A 193 -16.34 -12.55 -3.37
C LYS A 193 -17.59 -11.97 -2.71
N LYS A 194 -17.71 -12.05 -1.38
CA LYS A 194 -18.81 -11.43 -0.63
C LYS A 194 -18.64 -9.90 -0.55
N LEU A 195 -17.43 -9.43 -0.25
CA LEU A 195 -17.17 -8.00 -0.06
C LEU A 195 -17.27 -7.20 -1.35
N VAL A 196 -16.80 -7.74 -2.49
CA VAL A 196 -16.84 -7.04 -3.78
C VAL A 196 -18.27 -6.70 -4.22
N LEU A 197 -19.26 -7.46 -3.75
CA LEU A 197 -20.68 -7.24 -4.03
C LEU A 197 -21.37 -6.29 -3.04
N SER A 198 -20.68 -5.91 -1.96
CA SER A 198 -21.25 -5.08 -0.89
C SER A 198 -21.50 -3.63 -1.33
N GLU A 199 -22.50 -2.99 -0.72
CA GLU A 199 -22.78 -1.56 -0.94
C GLU A 199 -21.60 -0.68 -0.49
N THR A 200 -20.88 -1.06 0.56
CA THR A 200 -19.68 -0.34 1.01
C THR A 200 -18.58 -0.35 -0.05
N ALA A 201 -18.31 -1.51 -0.67
CA ALA A 201 -17.33 -1.60 -1.75
C ALA A 201 -17.76 -0.76 -2.97
N LYS A 202 -19.02 -0.87 -3.39
CA LYS A 202 -19.57 -0.03 -4.47
C LYS A 202 -19.40 1.46 -4.18
N GLY A 203 -19.71 1.90 -2.96
CA GLY A 203 -19.56 3.29 -2.53
C GLY A 203 -18.11 3.78 -2.53
N LEU A 204 -17.19 2.98 -1.98
CA LEU A 204 -15.77 3.35 -1.93
C LEU A 204 -15.12 3.35 -3.33
N ILE A 205 -15.47 2.38 -4.17
CA ILE A 205 -15.06 2.36 -5.59
C ILE A 205 -15.62 3.58 -6.33
N HIS A 206 -16.87 3.96 -6.08
CA HIS A 206 -17.45 5.18 -6.64
C HIS A 206 -16.64 6.42 -6.22
N VAL A 207 -16.31 6.56 -4.93
CA VAL A 207 -15.45 7.66 -4.43
C VAL A 207 -14.09 7.67 -5.12
N PHE A 208 -13.46 6.50 -5.29
CA PHE A 208 -12.16 6.35 -5.96
C PHE A 208 -12.18 6.85 -7.42
N PHE A 209 -13.24 6.53 -8.16
CA PHE A 209 -13.42 7.03 -9.53
C PHE A 209 -13.80 8.51 -9.54
N ALA A 210 -14.69 8.94 -8.65
CA ALA A 210 -15.11 10.33 -8.52
C ALA A 210 -13.89 11.25 -8.29
N GLN A 211 -12.99 10.89 -7.38
CA GLN A 211 -11.76 11.64 -7.11
C GLN A 211 -10.88 11.84 -8.35
N ARG A 212 -10.79 10.83 -9.23
CA ARG A 212 -10.03 10.92 -10.50
C ARG A 212 -10.72 11.78 -11.55
N THR A 213 -12.04 11.94 -11.46
CA THR A 213 -12.80 12.75 -12.41
C THR A 213 -12.87 14.23 -12.02
N ILE A 214 -12.53 14.60 -10.76
CA ILE A 214 -12.59 16.00 -10.30
C ILE A 214 -11.76 16.96 -11.17
N SER A 215 -10.63 16.49 -11.72
CA SER A 215 -9.78 17.31 -12.59
C SER A 215 -10.22 17.35 -14.06
N LYS A 216 -11.25 16.60 -14.45
CA LYS A 216 -11.77 16.54 -15.83
C LYS A 216 -13.03 17.39 -15.95
N ILE A 217 -12.85 18.66 -16.31
CA ILE A 217 -13.92 19.64 -16.49
C ILE A 217 -14.15 19.84 -18.00
N PRO A 218 -15.30 19.42 -18.55
CA PRO A 218 -15.65 19.63 -19.96
C PRO A 218 -15.67 21.12 -20.34
N GLY A 219 -15.17 21.44 -21.53
CA GLY A 219 -15.03 22.81 -22.02
C GLY A 219 -13.90 23.63 -21.38
N VAL A 220 -13.15 23.08 -20.42
CA VAL A 220 -12.06 23.79 -19.71
C VAL A 220 -10.75 23.02 -19.79
N THR A 221 -10.75 21.74 -19.43
CA THR A 221 -9.52 20.92 -19.34
C THR A 221 -9.28 20.06 -20.59
N ASP A 222 -10.26 19.98 -21.47
CA ASP A 222 -10.29 19.21 -22.73
C ASP A 222 -9.95 20.06 -23.97
N ILE A 223 -9.83 21.38 -23.83
CA ILE A 223 -9.49 22.31 -24.93
C ILE A 223 -7.97 22.46 -25.16
N GLY A 224 -7.15 21.54 -24.65
CA GLY A 224 -5.70 21.49 -24.91
C GLY A 224 -4.85 22.54 -24.17
N LEU A 225 -5.40 23.20 -23.16
CA LEU A 225 -4.65 24.14 -22.32
C LEU A 225 -3.55 23.43 -21.52
N LYS A 226 -2.41 24.13 -21.36
CA LYS A 226 -1.31 23.66 -20.53
C LYS A 226 -1.22 24.49 -19.24
N PRO A 227 -1.14 23.86 -18.05
CA PRO A 227 -0.93 24.59 -16.80
C PRO A 227 0.35 25.43 -16.85
N ARG A 228 0.27 26.68 -16.37
CA ARG A 228 1.46 27.52 -16.17
C ARG A 228 2.23 27.05 -14.95
N ASN A 229 3.55 27.08 -15.03
CA ASN A 229 4.41 26.74 -13.90
C ASN A 229 4.43 27.88 -12.87
N VAL A 230 3.77 27.70 -11.73
CA VAL A 230 3.74 28.66 -10.64
C VAL A 230 4.86 28.33 -9.64
N ARG A 231 5.94 29.11 -9.68
CA ARG A 231 7.09 28.96 -8.75
C ARG A 231 7.02 29.88 -7.54
N LYS A 232 6.15 30.90 -7.59
CA LYS A 232 6.03 31.93 -6.57
C LYS A 232 4.56 32.34 -6.43
N ALA A 233 4.09 32.45 -5.20
CA ALA A 233 2.73 32.88 -4.87
C ALA A 233 2.77 33.95 -3.77
N ALA A 234 1.79 34.84 -3.75
CA ALA A 234 1.58 35.78 -2.65
C ALA A 234 0.32 35.38 -1.88
N VAL A 235 0.40 35.37 -0.55
CA VAL A 235 -0.72 35.13 0.36
C VAL A 235 -0.97 36.43 1.11
N ILE A 236 -2.19 36.95 0.98
CA ILE A 236 -2.60 38.22 1.60
C ILE A 236 -3.42 37.89 2.85
N GLY A 237 -2.84 38.17 4.02
CA GLY A 237 -3.33 37.78 5.33
C GLY A 237 -2.47 36.67 5.93
N GLY A 238 -2.06 36.84 7.19
CA GLY A 238 -1.23 35.92 7.98
C GLY A 238 -1.98 35.27 9.14
N GLY A 239 -3.29 35.51 9.26
CA GLY A 239 -4.15 34.77 10.20
C GLY A 239 -4.29 33.29 9.85
N LEU A 240 -5.17 32.58 10.58
CA LEU A 240 -5.31 31.12 10.56
C LEU A 240 -5.37 30.49 9.14
N MET A 241 -6.21 31.05 8.25
CA MET A 241 -6.34 30.52 6.88
C MET A 241 -5.11 30.85 6.02
N GLY A 242 -4.56 32.05 6.17
CA GLY A 242 -3.42 32.52 5.38
C GLY A 242 -2.15 31.74 5.71
N SER A 243 -1.90 31.49 7.00
CA SER A 243 -0.79 30.63 7.43
C SER A 243 -0.94 29.21 6.89
N GLY A 244 -2.14 28.62 6.95
CA GLY A 244 -2.38 27.28 6.41
C GLY A 244 -2.13 27.16 4.89
N ILE A 245 -2.59 28.16 4.11
CA ILE A 245 -2.34 28.22 2.66
C ILE A 245 -0.85 28.39 2.38
N ALA A 246 -0.17 29.27 3.12
CA ALA A 246 1.27 29.49 2.97
C ALA A 246 2.06 28.21 3.27
N THR A 247 1.73 27.51 4.36
CA THR A 247 2.34 26.22 4.72
C THR A 247 2.15 25.19 3.60
N ALA A 248 0.94 25.02 3.07
CA ALA A 248 0.67 24.07 2.00
C ALA A 248 1.46 24.37 0.71
N LEU A 249 1.56 25.65 0.33
CA LEU A 249 2.35 26.09 -0.83
C LEU A 249 3.86 25.84 -0.63
N ILE A 250 4.40 26.13 0.57
CA ILE A 250 5.82 25.90 0.89
C ILE A 250 6.15 24.41 0.83
N LEU A 251 5.31 23.54 1.42
CA LEU A 251 5.47 22.09 1.33
C LEU A 251 5.37 21.57 -0.11
N GLY A 252 4.61 22.26 -0.95
CA GLY A 252 4.54 22.05 -2.40
C GLY A 252 5.72 22.62 -3.21
N ASN A 253 6.80 23.06 -2.55
CA ASN A 253 7.97 23.72 -3.17
C ASN A 253 7.66 25.02 -3.92
N ILE A 254 6.62 25.76 -3.52
CA ILE A 254 6.28 27.08 -4.05
C ILE A 254 6.80 28.17 -3.11
N ARG A 255 7.54 29.15 -3.65
CA ARG A 255 8.02 30.29 -2.85
C ARG A 255 6.85 31.21 -2.48
N VAL A 256 6.62 31.42 -1.19
CA VAL A 256 5.51 32.26 -0.72
C VAL A 256 5.99 33.64 -0.27
N ILE A 257 5.24 34.70 -0.64
CA ILE A 257 5.31 36.02 0.00
C ILE A 257 4.06 36.18 0.86
N LEU A 258 4.23 36.41 2.17
CA LEU A 258 3.12 36.72 3.07
C LEU A 258 3.00 38.24 3.23
N LYS A 259 1.80 38.79 3.01
CA LYS A 259 1.48 40.21 3.23
C LYS A 259 0.50 40.33 4.38
N GLU A 260 0.78 41.20 5.35
CA GLU A 260 -0.15 41.61 6.39
C GLU A 260 -0.34 43.14 6.43
N VAL A 261 -1.31 43.60 7.21
CA VAL A 261 -1.59 45.04 7.42
C VAL A 261 -0.56 45.70 8.34
N ASN A 262 -0.04 44.97 9.33
CA ASN A 262 0.96 45.46 10.27
C ASN A 262 2.00 44.37 10.62
N SER A 263 3.09 44.80 11.26
CA SER A 263 4.20 43.92 11.63
C SER A 263 3.81 42.87 12.67
N GLU A 264 2.91 43.19 13.60
CA GLU A 264 2.48 42.27 14.66
C GLU A 264 1.77 41.04 14.08
N TYR A 265 0.79 41.25 13.19
CA TYR A 265 0.09 40.16 12.53
C TYR A 265 0.99 39.38 11.58
N LEU A 266 1.92 40.07 10.90
CA LEU A 266 2.89 39.41 10.04
C LEU A 266 3.75 38.41 10.82
N GLN A 267 4.30 38.84 11.97
CA GLN A 267 5.14 37.99 12.80
C GLN A 267 4.36 36.81 13.41
N LYS A 268 3.10 37.05 13.83
CA LYS A 268 2.21 35.98 14.29
C LYS A 268 2.01 34.92 13.21
N GLY A 269 1.70 35.33 11.98
CA GLY A 269 1.50 34.41 10.86
C GLY A 269 2.76 33.61 10.50
N ILE A 270 3.92 34.27 10.47
CA ILE A 270 5.21 33.60 10.24
C ILE A 270 5.46 32.53 11.31
N LYS A 271 5.27 32.87 12.58
CA LYS A 271 5.48 31.94 13.70
C LYS A 271 4.55 30.72 13.62
N THR A 272 3.30 30.89 13.20
CA THR A 272 2.39 29.77 12.96
C THR A 272 2.89 28.86 11.85
N ILE A 273 3.32 29.44 10.71
CA ILE A 273 3.87 28.67 9.58
C ILE A 273 5.12 27.87 10.00
N GLU A 274 6.04 28.51 10.73
CA GLU A 274 7.25 27.85 11.25
C GLU A 274 6.92 26.68 12.18
N GLY A 275 5.91 26.85 13.05
CA GLY A 275 5.40 25.82 13.92
C GLY A 275 4.82 24.62 13.15
N ASP A 276 3.98 24.89 12.15
CA ASP A 276 3.35 23.87 11.33
C ASP A 276 4.39 23.05 10.53
N ILE A 277 5.36 23.72 9.91
CA ILE A 277 6.43 23.06 9.15
C ILE A 277 7.29 22.20 10.08
N SER A 278 7.64 22.70 11.26
CA SER A 278 8.45 21.95 12.24
C SER A 278 7.72 20.68 12.69
N SER A 279 6.42 20.79 12.99
CA SER A 279 5.56 19.65 13.34
C SER A 279 5.49 18.62 12.20
N HIS A 280 5.34 19.08 10.96
CA HIS A 280 5.31 18.20 9.79
C HIS A 280 6.64 17.44 9.61
N LEU A 281 7.78 18.11 9.76
CA LEU A 281 9.10 17.48 9.66
C LEU A 281 9.37 16.46 10.77
N MET A 282 8.84 16.68 11.98
CA MET A 282 8.91 15.71 13.07
C MET A 282 8.05 14.47 12.78
N SER A 283 6.92 14.62 12.08
CA SER A 283 6.04 13.50 11.73
C SER A 283 6.59 12.56 10.64
N LEU A 284 7.65 12.99 9.93
CA LEU A 284 8.33 12.23 8.88
C LEU A 284 9.56 11.44 9.40
N LYS A 285 9.95 11.62 10.67
CA LYS A 285 11.04 10.88 11.32
C LYS A 285 10.50 9.70 12.11
#